data_AF-A0ABD5ZNV1-F1
#
_entry.id   AF-A0ABD5ZNV1-F1
#
_cell.length_a   1.000
_cell.length_b   1.000
_cell.length_c   1.000
_cell.angle_alpha   90.00
_cell.angle_beta   90.00
_cell.angle_gamma   90.00
#
_symmetry.space_group_name_H-M   'P 1'
#
loop_
_entity.id
_entity.type
_entity.pdbx_description
1 polymer ?
#
loop_
_entity_poly.entity_id
_entity_poly.type
_entity_poly.pdbx_seq_one_letter_code
_entity_poly.pdbx_strand_id
1 'polypeptide(L)'
;MFTDRQGDPVDPVPFLVVAALGLLVGVSFVATVAVQLGASPAVGLAAGVATAAGFAAAAYRRMVSERDSAAHREVPAESRLLTIVLGVVVVCAAMFGVSLLLYLG
;
A
#
# COMPACT_ATOMS: atom_id res chain seq x y z
N MET A 1 16.35 -17.26 2.19
CA MET A 1 16.49 -16.31 1.06
C MET A 1 15.20 -16.47 0.25
N PHE A 2 14.45 -15.38 0.00
CA PHE A 2 13.24 -15.48 -0.83
C PHE A 2 13.67 -15.59 -2.28
N THR A 3 13.18 -16.62 -2.96
CA THR A 3 13.59 -16.96 -4.32
C THR A 3 12.36 -16.90 -5.23
N ASP A 4 12.51 -16.31 -6.41
CA ASP A 4 11.43 -16.26 -7.40
C ASP A 4 11.18 -17.66 -8.01
N ARG A 5 10.08 -17.83 -8.76
CA ARG A 5 9.78 -19.02 -9.56
C ARG A 5 10.90 -19.43 -10.51
N GLN A 6 11.77 -18.49 -10.90
CA GLN A 6 12.93 -18.71 -11.78
C GLN A 6 14.25 -18.98 -11.03
N GLY A 7 14.27 -18.96 -9.70
CA GLY A 7 15.49 -19.24 -8.92
C GLY A 7 16.32 -18.00 -8.54
N ASP A 8 15.94 -16.81 -9.00
CA ASP A 8 16.67 -15.58 -8.70
C ASP A 8 16.43 -15.06 -7.27
N PRO A 9 17.48 -14.58 -6.57
CA PRO A 9 17.33 -14.01 -5.24
C PRO A 9 16.50 -12.72 -5.28
N VAL A 10 15.46 -12.67 -4.46
CA VAL A 10 14.59 -11.50 -4.29
C VAL A 10 14.95 -10.80 -2.99
N ASP A 11 15.18 -9.49 -3.05
CA ASP A 11 15.27 -8.68 -1.84
C ASP A 11 13.88 -8.57 -1.20
N PRO A 12 13.67 -9.11 0.03
CA PRO A 12 12.37 -9.08 0.68
C PRO A 12 12.05 -7.74 1.36
N VAL A 13 13.04 -6.86 1.54
CA VAL A 13 12.88 -5.62 2.32
C VAL A 13 11.78 -4.73 1.73
N PRO A 14 11.72 -4.46 0.41
CA PRO A 14 10.68 -3.61 -0.16
C PRO A 14 9.28 -4.17 0.05
N PHE A 15 9.11 -5.50 -0.05
CA PHE A 15 7.84 -6.15 0.21
C PHE A 15 7.41 -5.97 1.66
N LEU A 16 8.32 -6.23 2.59
CA LEU A 16 8.06 -6.10 4.03
C LEU A 16 7.66 -4.66 4.39
N VAL A 17 8.37 -3.66 3.85
CA VAL A 17 8.07 -2.25 4.09
C VAL A 17 6.67 -1.88 3.60
N VAL A 18 6.30 -2.27 2.37
CA VAL A 18 4.97 -1.93 1.82
C VAL A 18 3.86 -2.68 2.56
N ALA A 19 4.06 -3.95 2.90
CA ALA A 19 3.09 -4.72 3.67
C ALA A 19 2.88 -4.13 5.08
N ALA A 20 3.97 -3.75 5.76
CA ALA A 20 3.91 -3.12 7.08
C ALA A 20 3.22 -1.75 7.03
N LEU A 21 3.50 -0.93 6.01
CA LEU A 21 2.81 0.34 5.81
C LEU A 21 1.31 0.15 5.54
N GLY A 22 0.95 -0.82 4.68
CA GLY A 22 -0.45 -1.17 4.41
C GLY A 22 -1.18 -1.62 5.68
N LEU A 23 -0.52 -2.40 6.53
CA LEU A 23 -1.05 -2.81 7.83
C LEU A 23 -1.25 -1.62 8.78
N LEU A 24 -0.21 -0.79 8.91
CA LEU A 24 -0.26 0.39 9.77
C LEU A 24 -1.40 1.31 9.35
N VAL A 25 -1.49 1.68 8.07
CA VAL A 25 -2.54 2.56 7.53
C VAL A 25 -3.92 1.91 7.62
N GLY A 26 -4.05 0.63 7.29
CA GLY A 26 -5.31 -0.10 7.36
C GLY A 26 -5.89 -0.13 8.77
N VAL A 27 -5.08 -0.51 9.77
CA VAL A 27 -5.56 -0.66 11.15
C VAL A 27 -5.69 0.70 11.85
N SER A 28 -4.81 1.68 11.59
CA SER A 28 -4.88 2.98 12.27
C SER A 28 -5.91 3.93 11.64
N PHE A 29 -5.94 4.02 10.31
CA PHE A 29 -6.75 5.01 9.61
C PHE A 29 -8.07 4.41 9.12
N VAL A 30 -8.03 3.34 8.33
CA VAL A 30 -9.24 2.78 7.71
C VAL A 30 -10.22 2.25 8.75
N ALA A 31 -9.71 1.56 9.79
CA ALA A 31 -10.58 1.08 10.87
C ALA A 31 -11.26 2.24 11.62
N THR A 32 -10.51 3.30 11.91
CA THR A 32 -11.03 4.50 12.59
C THR A 32 -12.07 5.21 11.73
N VAL A 33 -11.78 5.45 10.45
CA VAL A 33 -12.71 6.06 9.49
C VAL A 33 -14.00 5.25 9.37
N ALA A 34 -13.91 3.92 9.29
CA ALA A 34 -15.09 3.06 9.21
C ALA A 34 -15.96 3.16 10.46
N VAL A 35 -15.36 3.18 11.65
CA VAL A 35 -16.12 3.37 12.91
C VAL A 35 -16.77 4.74 12.98
N GLN A 36 -16.07 5.80 12.54
CA GLN A 36 -16.61 7.16 12.48
C GLN A 36 -17.79 7.28 11.49
N LEU A 37 -17.81 6.46 10.44
CA LEU A 37 -18.94 6.32 9.52
C LEU A 37 -20.14 5.53 10.11
N GLY A 38 -20.05 5.10 11.37
CA GLY A 38 -21.10 4.34 12.05
C GLY A 38 -20.97 2.82 11.93
N ALA A 39 -19.86 2.30 11.39
CA ALA A 39 -19.61 0.86 11.38
C ALA A 39 -19.26 0.36 12.79
N SER A 40 -19.54 -0.92 13.06
CA SER A 40 -19.11 -1.53 14.32
C SER A 40 -17.57 -1.68 14.34
N PRO A 41 -16.95 -1.73 15.53
CA PRO A 41 -15.49 -1.90 15.66
C PRO A 41 -14.95 -3.14 14.93
N ALA A 42 -15.73 -4.23 14.93
CA ALA A 42 -15.37 -5.46 14.22
C ALA A 42 -15.34 -5.25 12.70
N VAL A 43 -16.31 -4.52 12.15
CA VAL A 43 -16.35 -4.18 10.71
C VAL A 43 -15.23 -3.23 10.35
N GLY A 44 -14.94 -2.22 11.19
CA GLY A 44 -13.82 -1.32 10.97
C GLY A 44 -12.48 -2.05 10.94
N LEU A 45 -12.24 -2.95 11.89
CA LEU A 45 -11.03 -3.77 11.91
C LEU A 45 -10.94 -4.68 10.68
N ALA A 46 -12.04 -5.33 10.28
CA ALA A 46 -12.08 -6.16 9.10
C ALA A 46 -11.76 -5.36 7.82
N ALA A 47 -12.28 -4.14 7.69
CA ALA A 47 -11.96 -3.24 6.58
C ALA A 47 -10.48 -2.83 6.57
N GLY A 48 -9.92 -2.54 7.75
CA GLY A 48 -8.49 -2.24 7.89
C GLY A 48 -7.58 -3.39 7.48
N VAL A 49 -7.89 -4.61 7.93
CA VAL A 49 -7.16 -5.84 7.57
C VAL A 49 -7.30 -6.15 6.08
N ALA A 50 -8.51 -6.01 5.52
CA ALA A 50 -8.74 -6.20 4.08
C ALA A 50 -7.91 -5.22 3.23
N THR A 51 -7.83 -3.96 3.68
CA THR A 51 -7.00 -2.94 3.02
C THR A 51 -5.52 -3.33 3.08
N ALA A 52 -5.03 -3.72 4.25
CA ALA A 52 -3.65 -4.17 4.43
C ALA A 52 -3.30 -5.38 3.55
N ALA A 53 -4.21 -6.35 3.46
CA ALA A 53 -4.06 -7.51 2.58
C ALA A 53 -4.02 -7.09 1.10
N GLY A 54 -4.83 -6.10 0.70
CA GLY A 54 -4.77 -5.51 -0.64
C GLY A 54 -3.41 -4.90 -0.96
N PHE A 55 -2.83 -4.12 -0.04
CA PHE A 55 -1.48 -3.57 -0.18
C PHE A 55 -0.41 -4.66 -0.31
N ALA A 56 -0.48 -5.68 0.55
CA ALA A 56 0.46 -6.80 0.51
C ALA A 56 0.35 -7.59 -0.81
N ALA A 57 -0.87 -7.83 -1.29
CA ALA A 57 -1.12 -8.51 -2.56
C ALA A 57 -0.63 -7.68 -3.76
N ALA A 58 -0.84 -6.36 -3.75
CA ALA A 58 -0.34 -5.45 -4.78
C ALA A 58 1.20 -5.40 -4.78
N ALA A 59 1.82 -5.32 -3.61
CA ALA A 59 3.27 -5.37 -3.45
C ALA A 59 3.84 -6.68 -3.98
N TYR A 60 3.21 -7.80 -3.63
CA TYR A 60 3.60 -9.12 -4.13
C TYR A 60 3.47 -9.21 -5.65
N ARG A 61 2.35 -8.75 -6.24
CA ARG A 61 2.17 -8.75 -7.70
C ARG A 61 3.24 -7.90 -8.39
N ARG A 62 3.50 -6.69 -7.91
CA ARG A 62 4.49 -5.79 -8.52
C ARG A 62 5.93 -6.28 -8.38
N MET A 63 6.29 -6.85 -7.23
CA MET A 63 7.68 -7.21 -6.92
C MET A 63 8.04 -8.64 -7.33
N VAL A 64 7.07 -9.56 -7.32
CA VAL A 64 7.28 -10.97 -7.66
C VAL A 64 6.70 -11.32 -9.03
N SER A 65 5.55 -10.77 -9.43
CA SER A 65 4.90 -11.15 -10.71
C SER A 65 5.29 -10.27 -11.90
N GLU A 66 5.67 -9.01 -11.70
CA GLU A 66 6.05 -8.08 -12.80
C GLU A 66 7.57 -8.01 -13.05
N ARG A 67 8.35 -8.92 -12.44
CA ARG A 67 9.81 -8.96 -12.60
C ARG A 67 10.23 -9.10 -14.08
N ASP A 68 9.40 -9.73 -14.89
CA ASP A 68 9.63 -9.94 -16.33
C ASP A 68 9.37 -8.68 -17.19
N SER A 69 8.62 -7.68 -16.71
CA SER A 69 8.38 -6.45 -17.48
C SER A 69 9.44 -5.37 -17.23
N ALA A 70 10.26 -5.53 -16.19
CA ALA A 70 11.34 -4.61 -15.82
C ALA A 70 12.72 -5.11 -16.29
N ALA A 71 12.79 -5.74 -17.46
CA ALA A 71 14.03 -5.81 -18.21
C ALA A 71 14.57 -4.37 -18.42
N HIS A 72 15.48 -3.96 -17.55
CA HIS A 72 16.63 -3.10 -17.86
C HIS A 72 16.42 -1.66 -18.34
N ARG A 73 15.22 -1.09 -18.32
CA ARG A 73 15.13 0.36 -18.51
C ARG A 73 15.53 1.02 -17.18
N GLU A 74 16.79 1.47 -17.08
CA GLU A 74 17.25 2.42 -16.07
C GLU A 74 16.28 3.61 -16.09
N VAL A 75 15.21 3.53 -15.31
CA VAL A 75 14.35 4.68 -15.07
C VAL A 75 15.22 5.64 -14.27
N PRO A 76 15.47 6.86 -14.77
CA PRO A 76 16.29 7.85 -14.05
C PRO A 76 15.81 7.93 -12.60
N ALA A 77 16.76 7.95 -11.66
CA ALA A 77 16.45 7.95 -10.22
C ALA A 77 15.44 9.06 -9.85
N GLU A 78 15.54 10.21 -10.54
CA GLU A 78 14.63 11.35 -10.44
C GLU A 78 13.18 10.99 -10.81
N SER A 79 12.96 10.29 -11.92
CA SER A 79 11.61 9.87 -12.35
C SER A 79 10.99 8.82 -11.40
N ARG A 80 11.82 7.94 -10.81
CA ARG A 80 11.36 6.99 -9.78
C ARG A 80 10.94 7.73 -8.51
N LEU A 81 11.76 8.67 -8.05
CA LEU A 81 11.46 9.48 -6.87
C LEU A 81 10.17 10.27 -7.06
N LEU A 82 10.01 10.94 -8.21
CA LEU A 82 8.82 11.72 -8.54
C LEU A 82 7.57 10.85 -8.55
N THR A 83 7.64 9.65 -9.12
CA THR A 83 6.53 8.68 -9.09
C THR A 83 6.14 8.28 -7.67
N ILE A 84 7.13 8.03 -6.80
CA ILE A 84 6.89 7.69 -5.40
C ILE A 84 6.27 8.87 -4.65
N VAL A 85 6.86 10.07 -4.79
CA VAL A 85 6.37 11.30 -4.15
C VAL A 85 4.95 11.60 -4.60
N LEU A 86 4.68 11.54 -5.90
CA LEU A 86 3.34 11.78 -6.45
C LEU A 86 2.34 10.73 -5.94
N GLY A 87 2.73 9.46 -5.90
CA GLY A 87 1.91 8.41 -5.31
C GLY A 87 1.57 8.68 -3.85
N VAL A 88 2.56 9.09 -3.04
CA VAL A 88 2.35 9.47 -1.63
C VAL A 88 1.42 10.67 -1.52
N VAL A 89 1.63 11.73 -2.31
CA VAL A 89 0.79 12.93 -2.32
C VAL A 89 -0.66 12.60 -2.67
N VAL A 90 -0.91 11.78 -3.69
CA VAL A 90 -2.25 11.36 -4.09
C VAL A 90 -2.94 10.58 -2.96
N VAL A 91 -2.23 9.65 -2.31
CA VAL A 91 -2.77 8.89 -1.17
C VAL A 91 -3.09 9.82 0.01
N CYS A 92 -2.17 10.72 0.37
CA CYS A 92 -2.39 11.70 1.43
C CYS A 92 -3.57 12.63 1.13
N ALA A 93 -3.69 13.12 -0.12
CA ALA A 93 -4.80 13.97 -0.54
C ALA A 93 -6.15 13.23 -0.46
N ALA A 94 -6.19 11.95 -0.87
CA ALA A 94 -7.37 11.12 -0.74
C ALA A 94 -7.77 10.90 0.72
N MET A 95 -6.81 10.56 1.59
CA MET A 95 -7.05 10.40 3.03
C MET A 95 -7.55 11.70 3.65
N PHE A 96 -6.91 12.83 3.32
CA PHE A 96 -7.32 14.14 3.81
C PHE A 96 -8.73 14.52 3.34
N GLY A 97 -9.06 14.26 2.07
CA GLY A 97 -10.40 14.50 1.52
C GLY A 97 -11.47 13.68 2.22
N VAL A 98 -11.22 12.40 2.51
CA VAL A 98 -12.14 11.55 3.27
C VAL A 98 -12.30 12.07 4.70
N SER A 99 -11.21 12.42 5.38
CA SER A 99 -11.28 13.00 6.74
C SER A 99 -12.00 14.35 6.76
N LEU A 100 -11.81 15.20 5.76
CA LEU A 100 -12.48 16.50 5.66
C LEU A 100 -13.98 16.33 5.42
N LEU A 101 -14.37 15.40 4.54
CA LEU A 101 -15.78 15.07 4.30
C LEU A 101 -16.46 14.59 5.59
N LEU A 102 -15.78 13.76 6.39
CA LEU A 102 -16.28 13.31 7.69
C LEU A 102 -16.42 14.43 8.72
N TYR A 103 -15.58 15.46 8.65
CA TYR A 103 -15.64 16.57 9.59
C TYR A 103 -16.72 17.59 9.23
N LEU A 104 -17.03 17.72 7.94
CA LEU A 104 -18.00 18.70 7.43
C LEU A 104 -19.44 18.16 7.31
N GLY A 105 -19.62 16.84 7.30
CA GLY A 105 -20.92 16.16 7.27
C GLY A 105 -21.41 15.82 8.67
#